data_AF-A0A0B4WVB5-F1
#
_entry.id   AF-A0A0B4WVB5-F1
#
_cell.length_a   1.000
_cell.length_b   1.000
_cell.length_c   1.000
_cell.angle_alpha   90.00
_cell.angle_beta   90.00
_cell.angle_gamma   90.00
#
_symmetry.space_group_name_H-M   'P 1'
#
loop_
_entity.id
_entity.type
_entity.pdbx_description
1 polymer ?
#
loop_
_entity_poly.entity_id
_entity_poly.type
_entity_poly.pdbx_seq_one_letter_code
_entity_poly.pdbx_strand_id
1 'polypeptide(L)'
;MRKDRGMELPEDFWIPIPLDTNNITSLSPFLVPQDHLGNVGVFYSMAGFMFFVFVVGTAINSLTIACTIQYKKLRSHLNYILVNLAMANLIVSCVGSFTACCSFATRYFIFGPLACKIEGFMATLGGMVSLWSLAVIAFERWLVICKPLGNFIFKPDHALACCVFTWIFALAAALPPLFGWSRYIPEGLQCSCGPDWYTTNNKYNNESYVMFLFCFCFAVPFATIVFCYAQLLITMKMAARAQAESASTQKAEKEVTRMVVIMVVGFLVCWMPYASFAVWVVNNRGQPFDLRLATIPSCFSKASAVYNPVIYIVFNKQFRGCMMKMLGMGGDDDETSSSASVTEVSKVGPA
;
A
#
# COMPACT_ATOMS: atom_id res chain seq x y z
N MET A 1 -20.87 -40.74 17.69
CA MET A 1 -19.54 -40.39 17.15
C MET A 1 -19.52 -40.67 15.65
N ARG A 2 -19.93 -39.69 14.84
CA ARG A 2 -19.86 -39.80 13.38
C ARG A 2 -18.43 -39.40 13.00
N LYS A 3 -17.65 -40.38 12.57
CA LYS A 3 -16.26 -40.22 12.10
C LYS A 3 -16.28 -39.13 11.01
N ASP A 4 -15.62 -37.99 11.27
CA ASP A 4 -15.33 -36.97 10.28
C ASP A 4 -14.66 -37.66 9.09
N ARG A 5 -15.41 -37.87 8.00
CA ARG A 5 -14.78 -38.15 6.72
C ARG A 5 -14.11 -36.84 6.36
N GLY A 6 -12.78 -36.85 6.35
CA GLY A 6 -11.98 -35.70 5.96
C GLY A 6 -12.52 -35.13 4.66
N MET A 7 -13.18 -33.98 4.75
CA MET A 7 -13.25 -33.08 3.60
C MET A 7 -11.80 -32.69 3.33
N GLU A 8 -11.23 -33.24 2.27
CA GLU A 8 -9.98 -32.72 1.73
C GLU A 8 -10.19 -31.23 1.47
N LEU A 9 -9.38 -30.41 2.13
CA LEU A 9 -9.41 -28.95 1.96
C LEU A 9 -9.21 -28.67 0.47
N PRO A 10 -10.14 -27.94 -0.19
CA PRO A 10 -9.93 -27.53 -1.57
C PRO A 10 -8.60 -26.77 -1.66
N GLU A 11 -7.73 -27.14 -2.61
CA GLU A 11 -6.38 -26.56 -2.66
C GLU A 11 -6.39 -25.08 -3.04
N ASP A 12 -7.37 -24.65 -3.85
CA ASP A 12 -7.40 -23.32 -4.47
C ASP A 12 -8.35 -22.32 -3.80
N PHE A 13 -9.23 -22.74 -2.88
CA PHE A 13 -10.14 -21.82 -2.19
C PHE A 13 -10.58 -22.30 -0.80
N TRP A 14 -11.11 -21.38 0.00
CA TRP A 14 -11.73 -21.66 1.28
C TRP A 14 -12.84 -20.66 1.57
N ILE A 15 -14.01 -21.15 1.96
CA ILE A 15 -15.15 -20.30 2.35
C ILE A 15 -15.21 -20.28 3.90
N PRO A 16 -14.91 -19.15 4.55
CA PRO A 16 -14.73 -19.11 6.00
C PRO A 16 -16.05 -18.92 6.77
N ILE A 17 -17.14 -19.48 6.26
CA ILE A 17 -18.45 -19.53 6.93
C ILE A 17 -19.03 -20.96 6.86
N PRO A 18 -19.83 -21.38 7.84
CA PRO A 18 -20.57 -22.63 7.76
C PRO A 18 -21.54 -22.59 6.56
N LEU A 19 -21.50 -23.64 5.74
CA LEU A 19 -22.39 -23.80 4.60
C LEU A 19 -23.30 -25.01 4.84
N ASP A 20 -24.60 -24.86 4.55
CA ASP A 20 -25.55 -25.98 4.58
C ASP A 20 -25.48 -26.78 3.27
N THR A 21 -24.29 -27.30 2.97
CA THR A 21 -24.05 -28.16 1.80
C THR A 21 -23.03 -29.24 2.12
N ASN A 22 -23.28 -30.45 1.60
CA ASN A 22 -22.32 -31.54 1.64
C ASN A 22 -21.30 -31.49 0.49
N ASN A 23 -21.44 -30.56 -0.47
CA ASN A 23 -20.57 -30.42 -1.62
C ASN A 23 -20.09 -28.96 -1.79
N ILE A 24 -19.00 -28.60 -1.11
CA ILE A 24 -18.43 -27.24 -1.16
C ILE A 24 -17.99 -26.82 -2.58
N THR A 25 -17.64 -27.78 -3.45
CA THR A 25 -17.22 -27.47 -4.84
C THR A 25 -18.35 -26.91 -5.70
N SER A 26 -19.61 -27.19 -5.33
CA SER A 26 -20.78 -26.58 -5.99
C SER A 26 -20.88 -25.07 -5.77
N LEU A 27 -20.23 -24.55 -4.73
CA LEU A 27 -20.16 -23.12 -4.39
C LEU A 27 -18.79 -22.52 -4.73
N SER A 28 -18.02 -23.17 -5.60
CA SER A 28 -16.69 -22.69 -6.00
C SER A 28 -16.73 -21.22 -6.43
N PRO A 29 -15.87 -20.36 -5.87
CA PRO A 29 -15.80 -18.93 -6.22
C PRO A 29 -15.29 -18.69 -7.64
N PHE A 30 -14.90 -19.76 -8.36
CA PHE A 30 -14.46 -19.71 -9.74
C PHE A 30 -15.55 -20.13 -10.75
N LEU A 31 -16.66 -20.70 -10.27
CA LEU A 31 -17.69 -21.30 -11.13
C LEU A 31 -19.06 -20.63 -10.98
N VAL A 32 -19.39 -20.12 -9.78
CA VAL A 32 -20.72 -19.60 -9.50
C VAL A 32 -20.70 -18.29 -8.71
N PRO A 33 -21.68 -17.38 -8.94
CA PRO A 33 -21.91 -16.20 -8.12
C PRO A 33 -22.03 -16.51 -6.63
N GLN A 34 -21.41 -15.66 -5.80
CA GLN A 34 -21.28 -15.83 -4.36
C GLN A 34 -22.38 -15.08 -3.59
N ASP A 35 -23.62 -15.16 -4.08
CA ASP A 35 -24.78 -14.42 -3.55
C ASP A 35 -25.15 -14.81 -2.11
N HIS A 36 -24.69 -15.98 -1.67
CA HIS A 36 -24.87 -16.45 -0.30
C HIS A 36 -23.93 -15.77 0.71
N LEU A 37 -22.89 -15.07 0.24
CA LEU A 37 -21.89 -14.40 1.10
C LEU A 37 -22.24 -12.93 1.40
N GLY A 38 -23.13 -12.33 0.63
CA GLY A 38 -23.47 -10.92 0.79
C GLY A 38 -24.63 -10.46 -0.09
N ASN A 39 -25.19 -9.30 0.25
CA ASN A 39 -26.23 -8.69 -0.56
C ASN A 39 -25.63 -8.18 -1.89
N VAL A 40 -26.36 -8.34 -2.99
CA VAL A 40 -26.01 -7.86 -4.34
C VAL A 40 -25.58 -6.39 -4.36
N GLY A 41 -26.22 -5.53 -3.56
CA GLY A 41 -25.85 -4.11 -3.44
C GLY A 41 -24.43 -3.90 -2.88
N VAL A 42 -23.95 -4.78 -1.99
CA VAL A 42 -22.58 -4.72 -1.47
C VAL A 42 -21.58 -5.06 -2.57
N PHE A 43 -21.84 -6.10 -3.36
CA PHE A 43 -20.99 -6.47 -4.49
C PHE A 43 -20.87 -5.31 -5.50
N TYR A 44 -21.99 -4.73 -5.94
CA TYR A 44 -21.92 -3.61 -6.89
C TYR A 44 -21.29 -2.34 -6.29
N SER A 45 -21.47 -2.09 -4.99
CA SER A 45 -20.78 -0.98 -4.32
C SER A 45 -19.26 -1.20 -4.30
N MET A 46 -18.81 -2.42 -4.01
CA MET A 46 -17.39 -2.78 -4.06
C MET A 46 -16.84 -2.74 -5.49
N ALA A 47 -17.62 -3.15 -6.50
CA ALA A 47 -17.26 -3.04 -7.90
C ALA A 47 -17.03 -1.58 -8.30
N GLY A 48 -17.97 -0.68 -7.96
CA GLY A 48 -17.85 0.75 -8.22
C GLY A 48 -16.64 1.38 -7.52
N PHE A 49 -16.38 1.00 -6.27
CA PHE A 49 -15.19 1.45 -5.54
C PHE A 49 -13.89 0.95 -6.20
N MET A 50 -13.82 -0.32 -6.57
CA MET A 50 -12.65 -0.89 -7.26
C MET A 50 -12.43 -0.28 -8.64
N PHE A 51 -13.50 0.02 -9.37
CA PHE A 51 -13.43 0.75 -10.62
C PHE A 51 -12.81 2.14 -10.44
N PHE A 52 -13.25 2.87 -9.40
CA PHE A 52 -12.64 4.16 -9.04
C PHE A 52 -11.15 4.01 -8.72
N VAL A 53 -10.76 3.04 -7.88
CA VAL A 53 -9.35 2.81 -7.54
C VAL A 53 -8.53 2.45 -8.78
N PHE A 54 -9.05 1.59 -9.66
CA PHE A 54 -8.39 1.24 -10.91
C PHE A 54 -8.18 2.47 -11.81
N VAL A 55 -9.23 3.23 -12.10
CA VAL A 55 -9.15 4.37 -13.03
C VAL A 55 -8.27 5.48 -12.47
N VAL A 56 -8.54 5.92 -11.24
CA VAL A 56 -7.82 7.05 -10.64
C VAL A 56 -6.40 6.63 -10.27
N GLY A 57 -6.22 5.44 -9.71
CA GLY A 57 -4.90 4.90 -9.34
C GLY A 57 -4.01 4.73 -10.56
N THR A 58 -4.53 4.15 -11.64
CA THR A 58 -3.76 4.02 -12.88
C THR A 58 -3.40 5.38 -13.47
N ALA A 59 -4.36 6.31 -13.54
CA ALA A 59 -4.13 7.63 -14.08
C ALA A 59 -3.06 8.41 -13.30
N ILE A 60 -3.20 8.53 -11.98
CA ILE A 60 -2.31 9.37 -11.15
C ILE A 60 -0.88 8.81 -11.05
N ASN A 61 -0.74 7.48 -10.97
CA ASN A 61 0.60 6.86 -10.95
C ASN A 61 1.26 6.92 -12.33
N SER A 62 0.52 6.72 -13.42
CA SER A 62 1.05 6.89 -14.78
C SER A 62 1.49 8.34 -15.02
N LEU A 63 0.68 9.30 -14.57
CA LEU A 63 0.98 10.72 -14.65
C LEU A 63 2.24 11.07 -13.84
N THR A 64 2.44 10.45 -12.68
CA THR A 64 3.64 10.60 -11.85
C THR A 64 4.90 10.16 -12.60
N ILE A 65 4.86 8.99 -13.23
CA ILE A 65 5.98 8.48 -14.02
C ILE A 65 6.23 9.36 -15.25
N ALA A 66 5.18 9.66 -16.02
CA ALA A 66 5.26 10.49 -17.22
C ALA A 66 5.81 11.89 -16.93
N CYS A 67 5.35 12.53 -15.85
CA CYS A 67 5.83 13.83 -15.40
C CYS A 67 7.33 13.78 -15.03
N THR A 68 7.76 12.74 -14.32
CA THR A 68 9.18 12.57 -13.96
C THR A 68 10.06 12.34 -15.19
N ILE A 69 9.56 11.58 -16.17
CA ILE A 69 10.24 11.41 -17.45
C ILE A 69 10.30 12.74 -18.20
N GLN A 70 9.21 13.50 -18.31
CA GLN A 70 9.17 14.73 -19.09
C GLN A 70 10.08 15.83 -18.52
N TYR A 71 10.05 16.05 -17.20
CA TYR A 71 10.72 17.18 -16.58
C TYR A 71 12.02 16.76 -15.90
N LYS A 72 13.16 17.15 -16.50
CA LYS A 72 14.51 16.89 -15.96
C LYS A 72 14.67 17.31 -14.49
N LYS A 73 14.00 18.40 -14.07
CA LYS A 73 14.04 18.88 -12.66
C LYS A 73 13.52 17.84 -11.66
N LEU A 74 12.61 16.97 -12.07
CA LEU A 74 12.06 15.92 -11.22
C LEU A 74 12.94 14.66 -11.17
N ARG A 75 13.97 14.54 -12.02
CA ARG A 75 14.86 13.37 -12.05
C ARG A 75 15.98 13.44 -10.99
N SER A 76 15.66 13.99 -9.83
CA SER A 76 16.52 13.98 -8.65
C SER A 76 16.49 12.60 -7.98
N HIS A 77 17.60 12.20 -7.36
CA HIS A 77 17.73 10.94 -6.64
C HIS A 77 16.68 10.78 -5.53
N LEU A 78 16.24 11.89 -4.92
CA LEU A 78 15.18 11.90 -3.89
C LEU A 78 13.79 11.53 -4.46
N ASN A 79 13.60 11.61 -5.78
CA ASN A 79 12.34 11.27 -6.44
C ASN A 79 12.33 9.83 -6.99
N TYR A 80 13.46 9.10 -6.95
CA TYR A 80 13.51 7.72 -7.45
C TYR A 80 12.55 6.82 -6.66
N ILE A 81 12.49 7.00 -5.34
CA ILE A 81 11.58 6.25 -4.48
C ILE A 81 10.10 6.60 -4.74
N LEU A 82 9.80 7.82 -5.18
CA LEU A 82 8.44 8.21 -5.59
C LEU A 82 8.02 7.53 -6.89
N VAL A 83 8.95 7.42 -7.85
CA VAL A 83 8.73 6.64 -9.08
C VAL A 83 8.58 5.15 -8.75
N ASN A 84 9.41 4.62 -7.83
CA ASN A 84 9.30 3.25 -7.34
C ASN A 84 7.92 2.95 -6.74
N LEU A 85 7.45 3.84 -5.88
CA LEU A 85 6.11 3.79 -5.31
C LEU A 85 5.02 3.84 -6.40
N ALA A 86 5.18 4.69 -7.42
CA ALA A 86 4.23 4.78 -8.52
C ALA A 86 4.16 3.48 -9.34
N MET A 87 5.31 2.85 -9.64
CA MET A 87 5.35 1.56 -10.31
C MET A 87 4.65 0.46 -9.49
N ALA A 88 4.89 0.42 -8.18
CA ALA A 88 4.24 -0.53 -7.28
C ALA A 88 2.72 -0.35 -7.24
N ASN A 89 2.25 0.90 -7.17
CA ASN A 89 0.83 1.21 -7.18
C ASN A 89 0.15 0.91 -8.52
N LEU A 90 0.87 1.01 -9.65
CA LEU A 90 0.36 0.55 -10.95
C LEU A 90 0.14 -0.95 -10.97
N ILE A 91 1.02 -1.74 -10.36
CA ILE A 91 0.82 -3.19 -10.21
C ILE A 91 -0.48 -3.47 -9.44
N VAL A 92 -0.67 -2.81 -8.30
CA VAL A 92 -1.89 -2.97 -7.48
C VAL A 92 -3.14 -2.52 -8.25
N SER A 93 -3.09 -1.39 -8.96
CA SER A 93 -4.25 -0.85 -9.69
C SER A 93 -4.62 -1.71 -10.89
N CYS A 94 -3.64 -2.02 -11.75
CA CYS A 94 -3.88 -2.70 -13.03
C CYS A 94 -4.15 -4.19 -12.87
N VAL A 95 -3.58 -4.85 -11.85
CA VAL A 95 -3.83 -6.27 -11.60
C VAL A 95 -4.88 -6.42 -10.51
N GLY A 96 -4.59 -5.96 -9.28
CA GLY A 96 -5.46 -6.16 -8.13
C GLY A 96 -6.82 -5.46 -8.25
N SER A 97 -6.85 -4.15 -8.46
CA SER A 97 -8.11 -3.40 -8.49
C SER A 97 -8.94 -3.69 -9.74
N PHE A 98 -8.30 -3.91 -10.89
CA PHE A 98 -8.99 -4.28 -12.13
C PHE A 98 -9.69 -5.63 -12.03
N THR A 99 -8.99 -6.69 -11.62
CA THR A 99 -9.60 -8.03 -11.50
C THR A 99 -10.67 -8.05 -10.40
N ALA A 100 -10.45 -7.34 -9.28
CA ALA A 100 -11.43 -7.21 -8.22
C ALA A 100 -12.68 -6.47 -8.72
N CYS A 101 -12.53 -5.39 -9.47
CA CYS A 101 -13.65 -4.68 -10.11
C CYS A 101 -14.51 -5.62 -10.95
N CYS A 102 -13.90 -6.36 -11.87
CA CYS A 102 -14.61 -7.30 -12.72
C CYS A 102 -15.29 -8.41 -11.90
N SER A 103 -14.59 -8.97 -10.92
CA SER A 103 -15.09 -10.08 -10.09
C SER A 103 -16.25 -9.64 -9.18
N PHE A 104 -16.19 -8.43 -8.60
CA PHE A 104 -17.31 -7.88 -7.84
C PHE A 104 -18.53 -7.59 -8.73
N ALA A 105 -18.32 -7.13 -9.97
CA ALA A 105 -19.41 -6.86 -10.92
C ALA A 105 -20.16 -8.14 -11.33
N THR A 106 -19.45 -9.26 -11.39
CA THR A 106 -20.04 -10.59 -11.68
C THR A 106 -20.40 -11.38 -10.44
N ARG A 107 -19.96 -10.93 -9.24
CA ARG A 107 -20.20 -11.51 -7.90
C ARG A 107 -19.43 -12.81 -7.63
N TYR A 108 -18.40 -13.12 -8.40
CA TYR A 108 -17.48 -14.24 -8.16
C TYR A 108 -16.16 -14.00 -8.90
N PHE A 109 -15.11 -14.75 -8.57
CA PHE A 109 -13.80 -14.61 -9.19
C PHE A 109 -13.75 -15.28 -10.58
N ILE A 110 -14.09 -14.51 -11.61
CA ILE A 110 -14.31 -15.02 -12.98
C ILE A 110 -13.06 -15.50 -13.70
N PHE A 111 -11.88 -15.10 -13.25
CA PHE A 111 -10.62 -15.36 -13.95
C PHE A 111 -10.00 -16.73 -13.62
N GLY A 112 -10.61 -17.47 -12.68
CA GLY A 112 -10.18 -18.80 -12.29
C GLY A 112 -8.96 -18.86 -11.35
N PRO A 113 -8.52 -20.07 -10.95
CA PRO A 113 -7.53 -20.26 -9.90
C PRO A 113 -6.14 -19.71 -10.20
N LEU A 114 -5.67 -19.84 -11.45
CA LEU A 114 -4.36 -19.33 -11.85
C LEU A 114 -4.29 -17.80 -11.74
N ALA A 115 -5.33 -17.11 -12.24
CA ALA A 115 -5.40 -15.67 -12.15
C ALA A 115 -5.55 -15.19 -10.70
N CYS A 116 -6.18 -15.97 -9.83
CA CYS A 116 -6.24 -15.69 -8.38
C CYS A 116 -4.85 -15.70 -7.75
N LYS A 117 -4.01 -16.68 -8.10
CA LYS A 117 -2.61 -16.74 -7.65
C LYS A 117 -1.80 -15.56 -8.19
N ILE A 118 -1.99 -15.19 -9.46
CA ILE A 118 -1.34 -14.03 -10.08
C ILE A 118 -1.78 -12.73 -9.38
N GLU A 119 -3.08 -12.56 -9.14
CA GLU A 119 -3.58 -11.36 -8.49
C GLU A 119 -3.09 -11.25 -7.05
N GLY A 120 -3.24 -12.32 -6.25
CA GLY A 120 -2.74 -12.34 -4.88
C GLY A 120 -1.25 -12.03 -4.79
N PHE A 121 -0.44 -12.63 -5.68
CA PHE A 121 1.00 -12.35 -5.79
C PHE A 121 1.27 -10.89 -6.14
N MET A 122 0.68 -10.37 -7.22
CA MET A 122 0.95 -9.03 -7.72
C MET A 122 0.44 -7.95 -6.76
N ALA A 123 -0.74 -8.14 -6.17
CA ALA A 123 -1.29 -7.24 -5.17
C ALA A 123 -0.43 -7.23 -3.89
N THR A 124 0.05 -8.40 -3.44
CA THR A 124 0.99 -8.48 -2.31
C THR A 124 2.31 -7.80 -2.66
N LEU A 125 2.91 -8.11 -3.80
CA LEU A 125 4.19 -7.54 -4.24
C LEU A 125 4.10 -6.01 -4.32
N GLY A 126 3.13 -5.48 -5.06
CA GLY A 126 2.94 -4.04 -5.22
C GLY A 126 2.60 -3.36 -3.89
N GLY A 127 1.75 -3.98 -3.07
CA GLY A 127 1.42 -3.50 -1.73
C GLY A 127 2.65 -3.40 -0.83
N MET A 128 3.49 -4.43 -0.81
CA MET A 128 4.70 -4.47 0.01
C MET A 128 5.79 -3.51 -0.48
N VAL A 129 6.01 -3.39 -1.80
CA VAL A 129 6.94 -2.39 -2.36
C VAL A 129 6.47 -0.99 -1.99
N SER A 130 5.16 -0.73 -2.10
CA SER A 130 4.55 0.56 -1.72
C SER A 130 4.79 0.87 -0.24
N LEU A 131 4.51 -0.10 0.63
CA LEU A 131 4.68 0.00 2.08
C LEU A 131 6.15 0.27 2.47
N TRP A 132 7.09 -0.52 1.96
CA TRP A 132 8.53 -0.31 2.21
C TRP A 132 9.03 1.00 1.61
N SER A 133 8.47 1.46 0.49
CA SER A 133 8.82 2.76 -0.09
C SER A 133 8.43 3.90 0.84
N LEU A 134 7.28 3.83 1.53
CA LEU A 134 6.90 4.82 2.53
C LEU A 134 7.88 4.86 3.71
N ALA A 135 8.35 3.69 4.19
CA ALA A 135 9.34 3.62 5.26
C ALA A 135 10.71 4.18 4.82
N VAL A 136 11.15 3.88 3.60
CA VAL A 136 12.37 4.46 3.01
C VAL A 136 12.24 5.98 2.89
N ILE A 137 11.10 6.50 2.43
CA ILE A 137 10.87 7.95 2.33
C ILE A 137 10.96 8.60 3.71
N ALA A 138 10.37 8.01 4.74
CA ALA A 138 10.48 8.52 6.11
C ALA A 138 11.93 8.51 6.60
N PHE A 139 12.66 7.42 6.36
CA PHE A 139 14.07 7.27 6.72
C PHE A 139 14.98 8.27 6.00
N GLU A 140 14.83 8.43 4.68
CA GLU A 140 15.56 9.38 3.87
C GLU A 140 15.37 10.81 4.40
N ARG A 141 14.12 11.21 4.66
CA ARG A 141 13.80 12.54 5.19
C ARG A 141 14.40 12.78 6.55
N TRP A 142 14.33 11.79 7.44
CA TRP A 142 14.97 11.86 8.75
C TRP A 142 16.49 11.97 8.63
N LEU A 143 17.11 11.18 7.76
CA LEU A 143 18.55 11.18 7.56
C LEU A 143 19.04 12.54 7.04
N VAL A 144 18.41 13.07 5.99
CA VAL A 144 18.83 14.32 5.34
C VAL A 144 18.59 15.54 6.24
N ILE A 145 17.52 15.56 7.05
CA ILE A 145 17.10 16.75 7.81
C ILE A 145 17.60 16.69 9.27
N CYS A 146 17.44 15.58 9.96
CA CYS A 146 17.76 15.48 11.39
C CYS A 146 19.22 15.14 11.66
N LYS A 147 19.89 14.52 10.69
CA LYS A 147 21.27 14.08 10.81
C LYS A 147 22.08 14.69 9.66
N PRO A 148 22.48 15.96 9.76
CA PRO A 148 23.53 16.48 8.90
C PRO A 148 24.81 15.73 9.26
N LEU A 149 24.99 14.55 8.67
CA LEU A 149 26.08 13.60 8.90
C LEU A 149 27.38 14.17 8.30
N GLY A 150 27.78 15.38 8.69
CA GLY A 150 28.94 16.09 8.16
C GLY A 150 29.05 15.99 6.63
N ASN A 151 29.99 15.18 6.15
CA ASN A 151 30.30 14.96 4.72
C ASN A 151 29.41 13.91 4.00
N PHE A 152 28.45 13.29 4.67
CA PHE A 152 27.58 12.29 4.03
C PHE A 152 26.55 12.97 3.13
N ILE A 153 26.68 12.73 1.83
CA ILE A 153 25.76 13.21 0.81
C ILE A 153 24.95 12.01 0.32
N PHE A 154 23.62 12.15 0.29
CA PHE A 154 22.75 11.12 -0.27
C PHE A 154 22.93 11.05 -1.80
N LYS A 155 23.54 9.96 -2.27
CA LYS A 155 23.92 9.75 -3.67
C LYS A 155 22.86 8.94 -4.44
N PRO A 156 22.87 9.02 -5.78
CA PRO A 156 22.08 8.14 -6.66
C PRO A 156 22.13 6.66 -6.26
N ASP A 157 23.33 6.16 -5.96
CA ASP A 157 23.54 4.75 -5.63
C ASP A 157 22.79 4.34 -4.36
N HIS A 158 22.73 5.23 -3.36
CA HIS A 158 21.94 5.00 -2.15
C HIS A 158 20.44 4.97 -2.47
N ALA A 159 19.96 5.89 -3.30
CA ALA A 159 18.55 5.93 -3.72
C ALA A 159 18.14 4.66 -4.47
N LEU A 160 19.00 4.18 -5.38
CA LEU A 160 18.76 2.95 -6.13
C LEU A 160 18.81 1.72 -5.21
N ALA A 161 19.80 1.65 -4.30
CA ALA A 161 19.88 0.59 -3.31
C ALA A 161 18.63 0.52 -2.43
N CYS A 162 18.10 1.68 -2.01
CA CYS A 162 16.82 1.73 -1.29
C CYS A 162 15.64 1.23 -2.13
N CYS A 163 15.59 1.55 -3.43
CA CYS A 163 14.55 0.99 -4.31
C CYS A 163 14.67 -0.53 -4.39
N VAL A 164 15.86 -1.06 -4.69
CA VAL A 164 16.12 -2.52 -4.76
C VAL A 164 15.77 -3.22 -3.46
N PHE A 165 16.10 -2.61 -2.31
CA PHE A 165 15.73 -3.09 -0.98
C PHE A 165 14.22 -3.32 -0.87
N THR A 166 13.39 -2.36 -1.30
CA THR A 166 11.92 -2.51 -1.23
C THR A 166 11.42 -3.72 -2.01
N TRP A 167 11.99 -4.01 -3.18
CA TRP A 167 11.60 -5.17 -4.00
C TRP A 167 12.05 -6.48 -3.39
N ILE A 168 13.24 -6.55 -2.82
CA ILE A 168 13.74 -7.76 -2.14
C ILE A 168 12.81 -8.14 -0.99
N PHE A 169 12.45 -7.19 -0.13
CA PHE A 169 11.57 -7.46 1.00
C PHE A 169 10.12 -7.74 0.57
N ALA A 170 9.65 -7.10 -0.48
CA ALA A 170 8.35 -7.40 -1.05
C ALA A 170 8.29 -8.81 -1.65
N LEU A 171 9.34 -9.26 -2.34
CA LEU A 171 9.45 -10.63 -2.87
C LEU A 171 9.57 -11.67 -1.74
N ALA A 172 10.30 -11.35 -0.66
CA ALA A 172 10.37 -12.20 0.52
C ALA A 172 9.00 -12.42 1.17
N ALA A 173 8.07 -11.48 0.99
CA ALA A 173 6.68 -11.61 1.42
C ALA A 173 5.76 -12.26 0.36
N ALA A 174 5.91 -11.91 -0.91
CA ALA A 174 4.97 -12.34 -1.96
C ALA A 174 5.28 -13.74 -2.54
N LEU A 175 6.54 -14.18 -2.57
CA LEU A 175 6.91 -15.49 -3.11
C LEU A 175 6.49 -16.68 -2.25
N PRO A 176 6.62 -16.67 -0.90
CA PRO A 176 6.40 -17.88 -0.10
C PRO A 176 5.04 -18.59 -0.30
N PRO A 177 3.90 -17.89 -0.48
CA PRO A 177 2.62 -18.54 -0.77
C PRO A 177 2.59 -19.35 -2.08
N LEU A 178 3.49 -19.05 -3.03
CA LEU A 178 3.64 -19.83 -4.27
C LEU A 178 4.45 -21.12 -4.07
N PHE A 179 5.23 -21.20 -2.99
CA PHE A 179 6.14 -22.32 -2.67
C PHE A 179 5.71 -23.11 -1.42
N GLY A 180 4.46 -22.93 -0.98
CA GLY A 180 3.85 -23.74 0.08
C GLY A 180 3.97 -23.19 1.50
N TRP A 181 4.51 -21.98 1.69
CA TRP A 181 4.36 -21.26 2.95
C TRP A 181 3.24 -20.23 2.83
N SER A 182 2.07 -20.60 3.34
CA SER A 182 0.76 -20.09 2.96
C SER A 182 0.36 -20.43 1.51
N ARG A 183 -0.71 -19.79 1.01
CA ARG A 183 -1.25 -19.91 -0.35
C ARG A 183 -2.10 -18.69 -0.70
N TYR A 184 -2.23 -18.40 -1.99
CA TYR A 184 -3.15 -17.37 -2.49
C TYR A 184 -4.52 -17.99 -2.79
N ILE A 185 -5.55 -17.46 -2.15
CA ILE A 185 -6.94 -17.91 -2.28
C ILE A 185 -7.90 -16.70 -2.33
N PRO A 186 -9.15 -16.88 -2.80
CA PRO A 186 -10.14 -15.82 -2.73
C PRO A 186 -10.46 -15.44 -1.27
N GLU A 187 -10.54 -14.14 -1.00
CA GLU A 187 -10.72 -13.57 0.34
C GLU A 187 -12.09 -12.88 0.49
N GLY A 188 -12.63 -12.85 1.71
CA GLY A 188 -13.88 -12.15 2.03
C GLY A 188 -15.06 -12.64 1.18
N LEU A 189 -15.68 -11.72 0.43
CA LEU A 189 -16.74 -12.02 -0.55
C LEU A 189 -16.26 -12.79 -1.80
N GLN A 190 -15.02 -13.31 -1.78
CA GLN A 190 -14.44 -14.19 -2.80
C GLN A 190 -14.31 -13.54 -4.18
N CYS A 191 -14.17 -12.21 -4.23
CA CYS A 191 -13.99 -11.43 -5.47
C CYS A 191 -12.62 -10.74 -5.55
N SER A 192 -11.73 -11.03 -4.61
CA SER A 192 -10.34 -10.59 -4.53
C SER A 192 -9.54 -11.77 -4.00
N CYS A 193 -8.26 -11.84 -4.30
CA CYS A 193 -7.36 -12.88 -3.85
C CYS A 193 -6.23 -12.31 -3.01
N GLY A 194 -5.88 -13.05 -1.96
CA GLY A 194 -4.83 -12.68 -1.03
C GLY A 194 -4.32 -13.90 -0.30
N PRO A 195 -3.32 -13.73 0.57
CA PRO A 195 -2.83 -14.81 1.40
C PRO A 195 -3.92 -15.48 2.25
N ASP A 196 -3.76 -16.76 2.54
CA ASP A 196 -4.69 -17.50 3.39
C ASP A 196 -4.39 -17.21 4.88
N TRP A 197 -5.19 -16.34 5.50
CA TRP A 197 -5.24 -16.14 6.96
C TRP A 197 -6.43 -16.84 7.62
N TYR A 198 -7.24 -17.60 6.88
CA TYR A 198 -8.45 -18.24 7.41
C TYR A 198 -8.17 -19.65 7.94
N THR A 199 -7.41 -20.43 7.19
CA THR A 199 -7.18 -21.84 7.53
C THR A 199 -5.94 -21.99 8.41
N THR A 200 -6.00 -22.88 9.40
CA THR A 200 -4.92 -23.11 10.38
C THR A 200 -4.65 -24.60 10.53
N ASN A 201 -3.55 -25.00 11.19
CA ASN A 201 -3.19 -26.40 11.44
C ASN A 201 -3.19 -27.27 10.16
N ASN A 202 -2.60 -26.76 9.07
CA ASN A 202 -2.58 -27.41 7.77
C ASN A 202 -1.17 -27.40 7.16
N LYS A 203 -1.00 -28.07 6.00
CA LYS A 203 0.30 -28.23 5.32
C LYS A 203 0.99 -26.92 4.93
N TYR A 204 0.26 -25.81 4.84
CA TYR A 204 0.78 -24.52 4.40
C TYR A 204 1.34 -23.65 5.53
N ASN A 205 1.16 -24.01 6.80
CA ASN A 205 1.63 -23.22 7.95
C ASN A 205 1.22 -21.73 7.90
N ASN A 206 -0.05 -21.46 7.58
CA ASN A 206 -0.57 -20.10 7.42
C ASN A 206 -0.35 -19.21 8.65
N GLU A 207 -0.42 -19.77 9.86
CA GLU A 207 -0.30 -18.98 11.09
C GLU A 207 1.07 -18.31 11.22
N SER A 208 2.14 -19.05 10.94
CA SER A 208 3.49 -18.50 10.99
C SER A 208 3.72 -17.47 9.89
N TYR A 209 3.12 -17.67 8.71
CA TYR A 209 3.18 -16.70 7.62
C TYR A 209 2.46 -15.40 7.95
N VAL A 210 1.26 -15.45 8.53
CA VAL A 210 0.52 -14.25 8.95
C VAL A 210 1.28 -13.49 10.04
N MET A 211 1.87 -14.20 11.01
CA MET A 211 2.71 -13.57 12.04
C MET A 211 3.97 -12.93 11.44
N PHE A 212 4.59 -13.57 10.43
CA PHE A 212 5.68 -12.98 9.67
C PHE A 212 5.25 -11.69 8.97
N LEU A 213 4.12 -11.68 8.26
CA LEU A 213 3.61 -10.48 7.61
C LEU A 213 3.32 -9.36 8.62
N PHE A 214 2.70 -9.67 9.76
CA PHE A 214 2.41 -8.66 10.77
C PHE A 214 3.69 -8.06 11.36
N CYS A 215 4.62 -8.91 11.84
CA CYS A 215 5.83 -8.43 12.50
C CYS A 215 6.77 -7.73 11.51
N PHE A 216 7.03 -8.38 10.37
CA PHE A 216 8.07 -7.93 9.45
C PHE A 216 7.55 -6.96 8.40
N CYS A 217 6.36 -7.18 7.86
CA CYS A 217 5.83 -6.38 6.76
C CYS A 217 4.90 -5.24 7.20
N PHE A 218 4.44 -5.22 8.46
CA PHE A 218 3.64 -4.13 9.00
C PHE A 218 4.35 -3.42 10.17
N ALA A 219 4.68 -4.13 11.24
CA ALA A 219 5.17 -3.51 12.48
C ALA A 219 6.55 -2.85 12.31
N VAL A 220 7.50 -3.50 11.63
CA VAL A 220 8.82 -2.91 11.37
C VAL A 220 8.72 -1.62 10.52
N PRO A 221 8.11 -1.62 9.32
CA PRO A 221 7.94 -0.39 8.54
C PRO A 221 7.18 0.70 9.29
N PHE A 222 6.12 0.35 10.01
CA PHE A 222 5.35 1.32 10.80
C PHE A 222 6.20 1.94 11.91
N ALA A 223 6.95 1.13 12.66
CA ALA A 223 7.87 1.62 13.68
C ALA A 223 8.95 2.53 13.10
N THR A 224 9.51 2.19 11.92
CA THR A 224 10.45 3.05 11.19
C THR A 224 9.81 4.39 10.84
N ILE A 225 8.60 4.39 10.25
CA ILE A 225 7.88 5.62 9.89
C ILE A 225 7.64 6.50 11.12
N VAL A 226 7.11 5.92 12.21
CA VAL A 226 6.81 6.66 13.45
C VAL A 226 8.09 7.23 14.06
N PHE A 227 9.15 6.44 14.17
CA PHE A 227 10.43 6.90 14.71
C PHE A 227 11.01 8.05 13.88
N CYS A 228 11.17 7.85 12.57
CA CYS A 228 11.78 8.84 11.68
C CYS A 228 10.99 10.16 11.68
N TYR A 229 9.66 10.08 11.62
CA TYR A 229 8.84 11.28 11.63
C TYR A 229 8.71 11.94 13.00
N ALA A 230 8.71 11.19 14.11
CA ALA A 230 8.78 11.79 15.44
C ALA A 230 10.06 12.64 15.60
N GLN A 231 11.20 12.09 15.19
CA GLN A 231 12.48 12.80 15.21
C GLN A 231 12.46 14.02 14.27
N LEU A 232 11.91 13.87 13.06
CA LEU A 232 11.73 14.97 12.10
C LEU A 232 10.94 16.13 12.69
N LEU A 233 9.81 15.85 13.33
CA LEU A 233 8.95 16.86 13.95
C LEU A 233 9.65 17.54 15.13
N ILE A 234 10.40 16.79 15.94
CA ILE A 234 11.19 17.37 17.05
C ILE A 234 12.24 18.34 16.50
N THR A 235 13.04 17.91 15.53
CA THR A 235 14.08 18.75 14.91
C THR A 235 13.47 20.01 14.28
N MET A 236 12.40 19.86 13.49
CA MET A 236 11.74 21.00 12.84
C MET A 236 11.16 21.99 13.85
N LYS A 237 10.56 21.51 14.95
CA LYS A 237 10.07 22.39 16.02
C LYS A 237 11.19 23.10 16.77
N MET A 238 12.32 22.45 16.99
CA MET A 238 13.50 23.08 17.59
C MET A 238 14.06 24.18 16.68
N ALA A 239 14.19 23.91 15.38
CA ALA A 239 14.65 24.90 14.40
C ALA A 239 13.69 26.08 14.30
N ALA A 240 12.37 25.83 14.25
CA ALA A 240 11.36 26.88 14.23
C ALA A 240 11.38 27.75 15.50
N ARG A 241 11.64 27.16 16.68
CA ARG A 241 11.82 27.92 17.93
C ARG A 241 13.09 28.76 17.93
N ALA A 242 14.19 28.21 17.41
CA ALA A 242 15.45 28.95 17.31
C ALA A 242 15.36 30.13 16.32
N GLN A 243 14.53 30.00 15.28
CA GLN A 243 14.25 31.04 14.30
C GLN A 243 12.81 31.56 14.43
N ALA A 244 12.41 31.97 15.64
CA ALA A 244 11.04 32.37 15.93
C ALA A 244 10.55 33.56 15.07
N GLU A 245 11.45 34.44 14.65
CA GLU A 245 11.14 35.61 13.82
C GLU A 245 10.99 35.28 12.32
N SER A 246 11.41 34.08 11.89
CA SER A 246 11.34 33.67 10.48
C SER A 246 9.97 33.09 10.13
N ALA A 247 9.11 33.91 9.51
CA ALA A 247 7.81 33.46 9.01
C ALA A 247 7.93 32.32 7.98
N SER A 248 9.00 32.28 7.18
CA SER A 248 9.24 31.21 6.20
C SER A 248 9.58 29.89 6.89
N THR A 249 10.41 29.90 7.94
CA THR A 249 10.75 28.69 8.73
C THR A 249 9.52 28.12 9.43
N GLN A 250 8.69 28.98 10.03
CA GLN A 250 7.42 28.57 10.66
C GLN A 250 6.45 27.95 9.66
N LYS A 251 6.33 28.55 8.46
CA LYS A 251 5.48 28.02 7.39
C LYS A 251 5.98 26.66 6.91
N ALA A 252 7.28 26.50 6.72
CA ALA A 252 7.90 25.24 6.31
C ALA A 252 7.67 24.13 7.34
N GLU A 253 7.87 24.41 8.64
CA GLU A 253 7.54 23.47 9.73
C GLU A 253 6.09 23.00 9.65
N LYS A 254 5.14 23.94 9.52
CA LYS A 254 3.71 23.60 9.48
C LYS A 254 3.36 22.76 8.25
N GLU A 255 3.94 23.05 7.08
CA GLU A 255 3.73 22.27 5.86
C GLU A 255 4.27 20.85 6.00
N VAL A 256 5.49 20.67 6.54
CA VAL A 256 6.09 19.36 6.79
C VAL A 256 5.29 18.58 7.83
N THR A 257 4.93 19.21 8.95
CA THR A 257 4.13 18.59 10.01
C THR A 257 2.79 18.10 9.47
N ARG A 258 2.10 18.91 8.65
CA ARG A 258 0.84 18.52 8.01
C ARG A 258 1.03 17.32 7.08
N MET A 259 2.08 17.32 6.25
CA MET A 259 2.37 16.22 5.33
C MET A 259 2.60 14.91 6.12
N VAL A 260 3.46 14.96 7.14
CA VAL A 260 3.79 13.82 8.01
C VAL A 260 2.54 13.22 8.66
N VAL A 261 1.70 14.05 9.28
CA VAL A 261 0.48 13.59 9.94
C VAL A 261 -0.45 12.89 8.96
N ILE A 262 -0.65 13.47 7.78
CA ILE A 262 -1.52 12.90 6.74
C ILE A 262 -0.96 11.56 6.24
N MET A 263 0.36 11.44 6.08
CA MET A 263 1.00 10.19 5.66
C MET A 263 0.84 9.08 6.70
N VAL A 264 1.05 9.37 7.97
CA VAL A 264 0.88 8.40 9.07
C VAL A 264 -0.57 7.96 9.18
N VAL A 265 -1.51 8.91 9.16
CA VAL A 265 -2.95 8.61 9.19
C VAL A 265 -3.36 7.79 7.97
N GLY A 266 -2.89 8.15 6.78
CA GLY A 266 -3.15 7.40 5.55
C GLY A 266 -2.66 5.96 5.62
N PHE A 267 -1.44 5.75 6.12
CA PHE A 267 -0.90 4.40 6.38
C PHE A 267 -1.80 3.60 7.31
N LEU A 268 -2.17 4.18 8.45
CA LEU A 268 -3.01 3.52 9.44
C LEU A 268 -4.37 3.15 8.88
N VAL A 269 -5.06 4.09 8.24
CA VAL A 269 -6.41 3.87 7.70
C VAL A 269 -6.45 2.73 6.68
N CYS A 270 -5.38 2.49 5.94
CA CYS A 270 -5.41 1.56 4.82
C CYS A 270 -4.79 0.20 5.12
N TRP A 271 -3.78 0.16 6.00
CA TRP A 271 -3.09 -1.09 6.33
C TRP A 271 -3.47 -1.65 7.70
N MET A 272 -3.76 -0.80 8.69
CA MET A 272 -4.07 -1.28 10.05
C MET A 272 -5.34 -2.12 10.09
N PRO A 273 -6.48 -1.76 9.45
CA PRO A 273 -7.67 -2.60 9.49
C PRO A 273 -7.41 -4.02 8.96
N TYR A 274 -6.62 -4.14 7.89
CA TYR A 274 -6.31 -5.42 7.26
C TYR A 274 -5.36 -6.25 8.12
N ALA A 275 -4.28 -5.63 8.62
CA ALA A 275 -3.33 -6.30 9.51
C ALA A 275 -3.99 -6.75 10.82
N SER A 276 -4.81 -5.89 11.43
CA SER A 276 -5.56 -6.20 12.65
C SER A 276 -6.57 -7.33 12.42
N PHE A 277 -7.27 -7.32 11.28
CA PHE A 277 -8.19 -8.41 10.92
C PHE A 277 -7.45 -9.74 10.76
N ALA A 278 -6.36 -9.77 9.99
CA ALA A 278 -5.58 -11.00 9.77
C ALA A 278 -5.07 -11.61 11.09
N VAL A 279 -4.52 -10.78 12.00
CA VAL A 279 -4.07 -11.21 13.33
C VAL A 279 -5.24 -11.68 14.19
N TRP A 280 -6.39 -10.99 14.13
CA TRP A 280 -7.57 -11.39 14.89
C TRP A 280 -8.08 -12.76 14.45
N VAL A 281 -8.18 -13.03 13.14
CA VAL A 281 -8.64 -14.32 12.60
C VAL A 281 -7.73 -15.47 13.05
N VAL A 282 -6.41 -15.28 13.00
CA VAL A 282 -5.45 -16.32 13.43
C VAL A 282 -5.51 -16.61 14.94
N ASN A 283 -5.83 -15.61 15.76
CA ASN A 283 -5.93 -15.74 17.21
C ASN A 283 -7.32 -16.19 17.70
N ASN A 284 -8.39 -15.95 16.94
CA ASN A 284 -9.78 -16.24 17.33
C ASN A 284 -10.38 -17.34 16.44
N ARG A 285 -9.69 -18.48 16.39
CA ARG A 285 -10.00 -19.57 15.46
C ARG A 285 -11.39 -20.13 15.68
N GLY A 286 -12.08 -20.41 14.59
CA GLY A 286 -13.42 -21.00 14.60
C GLY A 286 -14.53 -20.03 15.04
N GLN A 287 -14.21 -18.78 15.37
CA GLN A 287 -15.22 -17.77 15.63
C GLN A 287 -15.83 -17.29 14.31
N PRO A 288 -17.18 -17.24 14.20
CA PRO A 288 -17.82 -16.68 13.03
C PRO A 288 -17.56 -15.17 12.97
N PHE A 289 -17.39 -14.65 11.77
CA PHE A 289 -17.22 -13.22 11.52
C PHE A 289 -17.97 -12.82 10.24
N ASP A 290 -18.33 -11.54 10.14
CA ASP A 290 -18.90 -10.99 8.91
C ASP A 290 -17.80 -10.88 7.84
N LEU A 291 -18.02 -11.49 6.67
CA LEU A 291 -17.09 -11.46 5.53
C LEU A 291 -16.80 -10.05 5.02
N ARG A 292 -17.65 -9.07 5.34
CA ARG A 292 -17.39 -7.65 5.08
C ARG A 292 -16.17 -7.14 5.86
N LEU A 293 -15.89 -7.70 7.04
CA LEU A 293 -14.71 -7.38 7.85
C LEU A 293 -13.41 -7.89 7.22
N ALA A 294 -13.47 -8.86 6.30
CA ALA A 294 -12.34 -9.25 5.46
C ALA A 294 -12.27 -8.40 4.18
N THR A 295 -13.43 -8.20 3.54
CA THR A 295 -13.53 -7.58 2.22
C THR A 295 -13.21 -6.09 2.26
N ILE A 296 -13.81 -5.35 3.19
CA ILE A 296 -13.66 -3.89 3.25
C ILE A 296 -12.19 -3.53 3.51
N PRO A 297 -11.48 -4.10 4.51
CA PRO A 297 -10.06 -3.82 4.69
C PRO A 297 -9.16 -4.18 3.50
N SER A 298 -9.41 -5.30 2.82
CA SER A 298 -8.70 -5.63 1.57
C SER A 298 -8.93 -4.56 0.49
N CYS A 299 -10.16 -4.07 0.37
CA CYS A 299 -10.48 -3.01 -0.58
C CYS A 299 -9.79 -1.69 -0.24
N PHE A 300 -9.80 -1.30 1.04
CA PHE A 300 -9.16 -0.08 1.52
C PHE A 300 -7.64 -0.12 1.38
N SER A 301 -7.00 -1.28 1.57
CA SER A 301 -5.55 -1.41 1.36
C SER A 301 -5.19 -1.15 -0.11
N LYS A 302 -6.00 -1.62 -1.06
CA LYS A 302 -5.83 -1.33 -2.51
C LYS A 302 -6.01 0.16 -2.84
N ALA A 303 -6.84 0.89 -2.10
CA ALA A 303 -7.01 2.35 -2.28
C ALA A 303 -5.73 3.15 -1.95
N SER A 304 -4.72 2.52 -1.34
CA SER A 304 -3.38 3.09 -1.20
C SER A 304 -2.67 3.40 -2.50
N ALA A 305 -3.07 2.76 -3.59
CA ALA A 305 -2.61 3.15 -4.92
C ALA A 305 -3.07 4.56 -5.34
N VAL A 306 -4.14 5.09 -4.74
CA VAL A 306 -4.69 6.42 -5.05
C VAL A 306 -4.18 7.47 -4.07
N TYR A 307 -4.43 7.29 -2.76
CA TYR A 307 -4.20 8.38 -1.81
C TYR A 307 -2.70 8.64 -1.59
N ASN A 308 -1.83 7.63 -1.67
CA ASN A 308 -0.39 7.83 -1.50
C ASN A 308 0.15 8.84 -2.52
N PRO A 309 -0.02 8.64 -3.85
CA PRO A 309 0.36 9.65 -4.85
C PRO A 309 -0.32 11.00 -4.65
N VAL A 310 -1.62 11.04 -4.30
CA VAL A 310 -2.32 12.32 -4.06
C VAL A 310 -1.61 13.13 -2.97
N ILE A 311 -1.25 12.50 -1.85
CA ILE A 311 -0.51 13.16 -0.77
C ILE A 311 0.82 13.70 -1.33
N TYR A 312 1.62 12.86 -1.97
CA TYR A 312 2.93 13.29 -2.45
C TYR A 312 2.86 14.40 -3.51
N ILE A 313 1.92 14.34 -4.43
CA ILE A 313 1.74 15.35 -5.48
C ILE A 313 1.26 16.67 -4.86
N VAL A 314 0.28 16.63 -3.95
CA VAL A 314 -0.28 17.85 -3.34
C VAL A 314 0.75 18.56 -2.47
N PHE A 315 1.59 17.81 -1.74
CA PHE A 315 2.57 18.37 -0.81
C PHE A 315 3.95 18.62 -1.44
N ASN A 316 4.27 17.99 -2.58
CA ASN A 316 5.48 18.31 -3.34
C ASN A 316 5.19 19.41 -4.38
N LYS A 317 5.42 20.67 -4.00
CA LYS A 317 5.19 21.86 -4.86
C LYS A 317 5.87 21.74 -6.22
N GLN A 318 7.09 21.19 -6.26
CA GLN A 318 7.82 20.99 -7.51
C GLN A 318 7.10 19.99 -8.43
N PHE A 319 6.62 18.89 -7.86
CA PHE A 319 5.88 17.87 -8.58
C PHE A 319 4.53 18.39 -9.09
N ARG A 320 3.80 19.08 -8.21
CA ARG A 320 2.52 19.73 -8.52
C ARG A 320 2.65 20.70 -9.69
N GLY A 321 3.63 21.61 -9.66
CA GLY A 321 3.83 22.59 -10.72
C GLY A 321 4.15 21.94 -12.08
N CYS A 322 4.99 20.89 -12.09
CA CYS A 322 5.23 20.14 -13.32
C CYS A 322 3.98 19.47 -13.86
N MET A 323 3.20 18.84 -12.96
CA MET A 323 2.00 18.11 -13.33
C MET A 323 0.93 19.06 -13.89
N MET A 324 0.73 20.22 -13.26
CA MET A 324 -0.17 21.27 -13.76
C MET A 324 0.27 21.78 -15.13
N LYS A 325 1.58 22.01 -15.34
CA LYS A 325 2.14 22.39 -16.65
C LYS A 325 1.89 21.31 -17.70
N MET A 326 2.03 20.04 -17.36
CA MET A 326 1.80 18.92 -18.28
C MET A 326 0.31 18.77 -18.67
N LEU A 327 -0.59 19.09 -17.74
CA LEU A 327 -2.04 19.08 -17.97
C LEU A 327 -2.55 20.37 -18.66
N GLY A 328 -1.67 21.31 -19.01
CA GLY A 328 -2.07 22.58 -19.62
C GLY A 328 -2.79 23.54 -18.66
N MET A 329 -2.70 23.30 -17.34
CA MET A 329 -3.36 24.07 -16.29
C MET A 329 -2.39 25.03 -15.56
N GLY A 330 -1.14 25.14 -16.01
CA GLY A 330 -0.12 26.01 -15.40
C GLY A 330 -0.15 27.42 -16.00
N GLY A 331 -0.24 28.45 -15.13
CA GLY A 331 0.14 29.82 -15.49
C GLY A 331 1.67 29.99 -15.46
N ASP A 332 2.18 30.98 -16.20
CA ASP A 332 3.63 31.24 -16.37
C ASP A 332 4.39 31.63 -15.08
N ASP A 333 3.72 31.74 -13.92
CA ASP A 333 4.26 32.30 -12.68
C ASP A 333 5.03 31.31 -11.76
N ASP A 334 5.11 30.02 -12.10
CA ASP A 334 5.70 28.99 -11.20
C ASP A 334 7.24 28.82 -11.33
N GLU A 335 7.90 29.58 -12.21
CA GLU A 335 9.37 29.51 -12.41
C GLU A 335 10.15 30.21 -11.28
N THR A 336 9.58 31.20 -10.60
CA THR A 336 10.26 31.97 -9.54
C THR A 336 10.15 31.35 -8.14
N SER A 337 9.17 30.50 -7.85
CA SER A 337 8.98 29.93 -6.49
C SER A 337 9.72 28.61 -6.23
N SER A 338 10.01 27.84 -7.30
CA SER A 338 10.52 26.47 -7.17
C SER A 338 12.04 26.36 -7.03
N SER A 339 12.78 27.39 -7.45
CA SER A 339 14.24 27.50 -7.25
C SER A 339 14.59 27.90 -5.82
N ALA A 340 13.70 28.59 -5.11
CA ALA A 340 13.95 29.08 -3.75
C ALA A 340 13.85 27.96 -2.69
N SER A 341 12.96 26.97 -2.85
CA SER A 341 12.70 26.00 -1.76
C SER A 341 13.78 24.93 -1.58
N VAL A 342 14.47 24.52 -2.66
CA VAL A 342 15.59 23.56 -2.52
C VAL A 342 16.79 24.25 -1.88
N THR A 343 17.00 25.54 -2.17
CA THR A 343 18.09 26.31 -1.58
C THR A 343 17.78 26.81 -0.17
N GLU A 344 16.50 27.06 0.18
CA GLU A 344 16.14 27.47 1.55
C GLU A 344 16.10 26.30 2.52
N VAL A 345 15.55 25.13 2.16
CA VAL A 345 15.52 23.97 3.09
C VAL A 345 16.95 23.44 3.35
N SER A 346 17.86 23.52 2.38
CA SER A 346 19.28 23.22 2.59
C SER A 346 20.07 24.31 3.32
N LYS A 347 19.50 25.50 3.55
CA LYS A 347 20.12 26.60 4.32
C LYS A 347 19.67 26.67 5.78
N VAL A 348 18.65 25.91 6.18
CA VAL A 348 18.25 25.76 7.59
C VAL A 348 19.04 24.60 8.22
N GLY A 349 20.37 24.65 8.12
CA GLY A 349 21.25 23.90 9.01
C GLY A 349 21.62 24.81 10.19
N PRO A 350 21.73 24.30 11.42
CA PRO A 350 22.34 25.09 12.49
C PRO A 350 23.80 25.41 12.09
N ALA A 351 24.17 26.68 12.23
CA ALA A 351 25.56 27.10 12.19
C ALA A 351 26.37 26.47 13.34
#